data_AF-A0A409WPT4-F1
#
_entry.id   AF-A0A409WPT4-F1
#
_cell.length_a   1.000
_cell.length_b   1.000
_cell.length_c   1.000
_cell.angle_alpha   90.00
_cell.angle_beta   90.00
_cell.angle_gamma   90.00
#
_symmetry.space_group_name_H-M   'P 1'
#
loop_
_entity.id
_entity.type
_entity.pdbx_description
1 polymer ?
#
loop_
_entity_poly.entity_id
_entity_poly.type
_entity_poly.pdbx_seq_one_letter_code
_entity_poly.pdbx_strand_id
1 'polypeptide(L)'
;MHAAARFFPGAPRRRTTILRIQNYLADTAHCHSPSGGQGTNTAMQDAFNLAWKLVLVLRQKASASLLDSYEVERMPVVAEMLNLSTALHEKAFRHGQEIEVGKQEDGVQPDPMLRSNKLLQLGVNYRWSNIILDERKAKEGTTEKNPYGTLDLQVSAGDRAPFIGGLVTGEETTDLFTLLREASSHLVLVFPSSKSSIGIEGIGPIQKLVDAGLVDVYAIIDEPSTASLHGLKYLLDVDRGARNAYAADNRTAYVTIRPDGIIGAYAFGIEGIAEYFRHLGVMI
;
A
#
# COMPACT_ATOMS: atom_id res chain seq x y z
N MET A 1 23.62 20.35 -2.71
CA MET A 1 24.04 19.01 -3.18
C MET A 1 25.52 18.75 -2.92
N HIS A 2 25.97 18.67 -1.66
CA HIS A 2 27.31 18.20 -1.30
C HIS A 2 27.34 17.83 0.18
N ALA A 3 27.25 16.54 0.52
CA ALA A 3 27.78 15.94 1.75
C ALA A 3 27.40 14.45 1.86
N ALA A 4 28.14 13.56 1.16
CA ALA A 4 28.23 12.14 1.53
C ALA A 4 29.34 11.46 0.70
N ALA A 5 30.60 11.70 1.05
CA ALA A 5 31.72 10.94 0.50
C ALA A 5 32.93 11.00 1.44
N ARG A 6 32.87 10.29 2.57
CA ARG A 6 34.04 10.03 3.43
C ARG A 6 33.99 8.65 4.07
N PHE A 7 33.91 7.60 3.26
CA PHE A 7 34.36 6.27 3.68
C PHE A 7 35.05 5.63 2.47
N PHE A 8 36.27 5.12 2.68
CA PHE A 8 37.18 4.46 1.70
C PHE A 8 38.11 5.37 0.87
N PRO A 9 39.38 5.57 1.30
CA PRO A 9 40.41 6.14 0.45
C PRO A 9 40.94 5.06 -0.51
N GLY A 10 40.68 5.20 -1.81
CA GLY A 10 41.39 4.41 -2.84
C GLY A 10 40.60 3.91 -4.06
N ALA A 11 39.28 4.07 -4.12
CA ALA A 11 38.50 3.59 -5.27
C ALA A 11 38.41 4.64 -6.40
N PRO A 12 38.57 4.25 -7.69
CA PRO A 12 38.51 5.18 -8.82
C PRO A 12 37.12 5.83 -8.95
N ARG A 13 37.12 7.15 -9.18
CA ARG A 13 35.92 7.98 -9.40
C ARG A 13 35.15 7.49 -10.64
N ARG A 14 34.11 6.68 -10.45
CA ARG A 14 33.07 6.47 -11.46
C ARG A 14 31.88 7.38 -11.13
N ARG A 15 31.38 8.08 -12.16
CA ARG A 15 30.12 8.84 -12.14
C ARG A 15 29.06 8.06 -11.37
N THR A 16 28.33 8.74 -10.48
CA THR A 16 27.21 8.23 -9.69
C THR A 16 26.18 7.57 -10.60
N THR A 17 26.44 6.31 -10.91
CA THR A 17 25.52 5.40 -11.54
C THR A 17 24.76 4.84 -10.37
N ILE A 18 23.44 5.03 -10.34
CA ILE A 18 22.55 4.26 -9.47
C ILE A 18 22.95 2.80 -9.71
N LEU A 19 23.65 2.19 -8.74
CA LEU A 19 23.97 0.77 -8.84
C LEU A 19 22.60 0.09 -8.92
N ARG A 20 22.40 -0.69 -9.99
CA ARG A 20 21.22 -1.52 -10.19
C ARG A 20 21.30 -2.64 -9.17
N ILE A 21 20.85 -2.35 -7.96
CA ILE A 21 20.90 -3.30 -6.86
C ILE A 21 19.51 -3.89 -6.70
N GLN A 22 19.29 -5.04 -7.34
CA GLN A 22 18.05 -5.79 -7.15
C GLN A 22 17.98 -6.29 -5.69
N ASN A 23 16.97 -5.82 -4.95
CA ASN A 23 16.46 -6.39 -3.69
C ASN A 23 17.27 -6.18 -2.40
N TYR A 24 17.96 -5.04 -2.20
CA TYR A 24 18.38 -4.62 -0.85
C TYR A 24 17.29 -3.77 -0.17
N LEU A 25 17.20 -3.85 1.16
CA LEU A 25 16.24 -3.13 1.99
C LEU A 25 16.94 -2.41 3.16
N ALA A 26 16.24 -1.44 3.78
CA ALA A 26 16.73 -0.73 4.96
C ALA A 26 18.10 -0.03 4.73
N ASP A 27 18.90 0.14 5.80
CA ASP A 27 20.21 0.80 5.78
C ASP A 27 21.21 0.23 4.77
N THR A 28 20.99 -0.99 4.27
CA THR A 28 21.80 -1.57 3.18
C THR A 28 21.51 -0.96 1.82
N ALA A 29 20.32 -0.37 1.62
CA ALA A 29 19.85 0.25 0.39
C ALA A 29 19.72 1.78 0.51
N HIS A 30 19.37 2.31 1.68
CA HIS A 30 19.18 3.74 1.90
C HIS A 30 19.51 4.14 3.35
N CYS A 31 20.21 5.26 3.53
CA CYS A 31 20.53 5.80 4.86
C CYS A 31 19.89 7.18 5.00
N HIS A 32 19.04 7.37 6.00
CA HIS A 32 18.37 8.63 6.27
C HIS A 32 19.14 9.47 7.29
N SER A 33 19.01 10.80 7.18
CA SER A 33 19.37 11.66 8.29
C SER A 33 18.52 11.34 9.54
N PRO A 34 19.12 11.30 10.74
CA PRO A 34 18.37 11.07 11.99
C PRO A 34 17.34 12.18 12.26
N SER A 35 17.49 13.37 11.65
CA SER A 35 16.58 14.51 11.82
C SER A 35 15.11 14.21 11.48
N GLY A 36 14.87 13.23 10.60
CA GLY A 36 13.52 12.79 10.26
C GLY A 36 12.99 11.64 11.13
N GLY A 37 13.86 10.88 11.80
CA GLY A 37 13.46 9.67 12.55
C GLY A 37 12.85 8.56 11.69
N GLN A 38 13.18 8.49 10.39
CA GLN A 38 12.48 7.64 9.41
C GLN A 38 13.19 6.33 9.05
N GLY A 39 14.46 6.14 9.43
CA GLY A 39 15.25 4.96 9.02
C GLY A 39 14.56 3.64 9.33
N THR A 40 14.30 3.37 10.61
CA THR A 40 13.64 2.13 11.03
C THR A 40 12.21 1.98 10.51
N ASN A 41 11.41 3.06 10.47
CA ASN A 41 10.04 3.01 9.96
C ASN A 41 10.00 2.62 8.48
N THR A 42 10.88 3.23 7.67
CA THR A 42 10.99 2.95 6.23
C THR A 42 11.49 1.53 6.00
N ALA A 43 12.51 1.10 6.76
CA ALA A 43 13.06 -0.24 6.72
C ALA A 43 12.01 -1.33 7.02
N MET A 44 11.17 -1.13 8.05
CA MET A 44 10.09 -2.07 8.37
C MET A 44 9.08 -2.16 7.22
N GLN A 45 8.69 -1.02 6.62
CA GLN A 45 7.77 -1.04 5.48
C GLN A 45 8.35 -1.74 4.25
N ASP A 46 9.65 -1.61 4.00
CA ASP A 46 10.32 -2.36 2.92
C ASP A 46 10.20 -3.87 3.16
N ALA A 47 10.45 -4.32 4.40
CA ALA A 47 10.33 -5.72 4.77
C ALA A 47 8.90 -6.25 4.60
N PHE A 48 7.88 -5.51 5.08
CA PHE A 48 6.47 -5.89 4.89
C PHE A 48 6.09 -6.01 3.42
N ASN A 49 6.53 -5.07 2.57
CA ASN A 49 6.24 -5.11 1.14
C ASN A 49 6.90 -6.30 0.42
N LEU A 50 8.14 -6.64 0.79
CA LEU A 50 8.89 -7.72 0.15
C LEU A 50 8.51 -9.12 0.65
N ALA A 51 8.18 -9.26 1.95
CA ALA A 51 8.00 -10.55 2.61
C ALA A 51 6.92 -11.43 1.95
N TRP A 52 5.73 -10.87 1.70
CA TRP A 52 4.64 -11.65 1.10
C TRP A 52 4.93 -12.06 -0.35
N LYS A 53 5.61 -11.19 -1.11
CA LYS A 53 6.05 -11.48 -2.49
C LYS A 53 7.05 -12.64 -2.50
N LEU A 54 8.02 -12.62 -1.60
CA LEU A 54 8.98 -13.71 -1.42
C LEU A 54 8.27 -15.02 -1.05
N VAL A 55 7.31 -14.99 -0.13
CA VAL A 55 6.54 -16.19 0.24
C VAL A 55 5.82 -16.80 -0.96
N LEU A 56 5.18 -15.99 -1.80
CA LEU A 56 4.50 -16.50 -3.00
C LEU A 56 5.48 -17.10 -4.01
N VAL A 57 6.62 -16.46 -4.26
CA VAL A 57 7.64 -16.96 -5.19
C VAL A 57 8.29 -18.24 -4.67
N LEU A 58 8.70 -18.28 -3.39
CA LEU A 58 9.34 -19.44 -2.77
C LEU A 58 8.39 -20.65 -2.70
N ARG A 59 7.09 -20.42 -2.52
CA ARG A 59 6.05 -21.46 -2.58
C ARG A 59 5.63 -21.82 -3.99
N GLN A 60 6.29 -21.28 -5.02
CA GLN A 60 5.97 -21.50 -6.44
C GLN A 60 4.52 -21.17 -6.79
N LYS A 61 3.93 -20.19 -6.09
CA LYS A 61 2.56 -19.72 -6.33
C LYS A 61 2.53 -18.53 -7.30
N ALA A 62 3.65 -17.81 -7.45
CA ALA A 62 3.80 -16.69 -8.34
C ALA A 62 5.16 -16.69 -9.06
N SER A 63 5.22 -16.08 -10.25
CA SER A 63 6.45 -15.85 -11.02
C SER A 63 7.46 -14.98 -10.26
N ALA A 64 8.76 -15.23 -10.47
CA ALA A 64 9.84 -14.42 -9.91
C ALA A 64 9.78 -12.93 -10.32
N SER A 65 9.14 -12.62 -11.46
CA SER A 65 8.90 -11.23 -11.91
C SER A 65 8.05 -10.41 -10.93
N LEU A 66 7.33 -11.05 -10.00
CA LEU A 66 6.65 -10.35 -8.91
C LEU A 66 7.63 -9.55 -8.04
N LEU A 67 8.87 -10.03 -7.86
CA LEU A 67 9.87 -9.37 -7.04
C LEU A 67 10.31 -8.03 -7.64
N ASP A 68 10.26 -7.87 -8.97
CA ASP A 68 10.59 -6.59 -9.63
C ASP A 68 9.65 -5.46 -9.19
N SER A 69 8.43 -5.78 -8.74
CA SER A 69 7.48 -4.81 -8.22
C SER A 69 7.95 -4.16 -6.91
N TYR A 70 8.84 -4.81 -6.14
CA TYR A 70 9.39 -4.24 -4.90
C TYR A 70 10.12 -2.92 -5.17
N GLU A 71 11.05 -2.91 -6.14
CA GLU A 71 11.80 -1.70 -6.48
C GLU A 71 10.87 -0.63 -7.09
N VAL A 72 9.95 -1.05 -7.96
CA VAL A 72 8.97 -0.15 -8.59
C VAL A 72 8.12 0.57 -7.55
N GLU A 73 7.69 -0.13 -6.50
CA GLU A 73 6.86 0.39 -5.42
C GLU A 73 7.67 1.21 -4.39
N ARG A 74 8.82 0.71 -3.94
CA ARG A 74 9.53 1.29 -2.78
C ARG A 74 10.51 2.38 -3.13
N MET A 75 11.15 2.34 -4.30
CA MET A 75 12.16 3.35 -4.66
C MET A 75 11.63 4.79 -4.67
N PRO A 76 10.42 5.09 -5.22
CA PRO A 76 9.87 6.44 -5.16
C PRO A 76 9.56 6.91 -3.73
N VAL A 77 9.08 6.01 -2.88
CA VAL A 77 8.75 6.28 -1.46
C VAL A 77 10.02 6.65 -0.69
N VAL A 78 11.06 5.83 -0.82
CA VAL A 78 12.36 6.04 -0.16
C VAL A 78 13.00 7.35 -0.64
N ALA A 79 12.98 7.63 -1.94
CA ALA A 79 13.58 8.83 -2.52
C ALA A 79 12.94 10.12 -1.95
N GLU A 80 11.62 10.16 -1.87
CA GLU A 80 10.89 11.30 -1.28
C GLU A 80 11.18 11.46 0.22
N MET A 81 11.28 10.35 0.97
CA MET A 81 11.66 10.42 2.40
C MET A 81 13.09 10.88 2.64
N LEU A 82 14.02 10.51 1.76
CA LEU A 82 15.39 11.02 1.81
C LEU A 82 15.42 12.54 1.56
N ASN A 83 14.64 13.03 0.60
CA ASN A 83 14.53 14.46 0.34
C ASN A 83 13.97 15.21 1.55
N LEU A 84 12.89 14.70 2.15
CA LEU A 84 12.25 15.31 3.33
C LEU A 84 13.16 15.29 4.56
N SER A 85 13.83 14.16 4.85
CA SER A 85 14.73 14.06 6.00
C SER A 85 15.98 14.92 5.81
N THR A 86 16.49 15.04 4.59
CA THR A 86 17.62 15.93 4.25
C THR A 86 17.23 17.40 4.40
N ALA A 87 16.05 17.79 3.90
CA ALA A 87 15.56 19.17 4.06
C ALA A 87 15.40 19.56 5.54
N LEU A 88 14.90 18.64 6.38
CA LEU A 88 14.81 18.86 7.82
C LEU A 88 16.18 18.95 8.48
N HIS A 89 17.12 18.10 8.08
CA HIS A 89 18.50 18.16 8.56
C HIS A 89 19.15 19.50 8.24
N GLU A 90 19.03 19.96 6.99
CA GLU A 90 19.56 21.26 6.58
C GLU A 90 18.96 22.40 7.41
N LYS A 91 17.64 22.40 7.66
CA LYS A 91 16.99 23.41 8.50
C LYS A 91 17.48 23.37 9.96
N ALA A 92 17.64 22.19 10.53
CA ALA A 92 18.05 22.01 11.92
C ALA A 92 19.52 22.39 12.16
N PHE A 93 20.41 22.08 11.22
CA PHE A 93 21.87 22.21 11.40
C PHE A 93 22.50 23.43 10.70
N ARG A 94 21.76 24.19 9.89
CA ARG A 94 22.24 25.47 9.33
C ARG A 94 22.32 26.62 10.34
N HIS A 95 21.92 26.42 11.60
CA HIS A 95 21.98 27.42 12.68
C HIS A 95 23.42 27.82 13.14
N GLY A 96 24.47 27.40 12.42
CA GLY A 96 25.87 27.78 12.70
C GLY A 96 26.51 28.73 11.69
N GLN A 97 25.80 29.16 10.64
CA GLN A 97 26.27 30.20 9.72
C GLN A 97 25.30 31.38 9.74
N GLU A 98 25.78 32.54 10.21
CA GLU A 98 25.06 33.81 10.10
C GLU A 98 24.69 34.05 8.62
N ILE A 99 23.39 34.06 8.33
CA ILE A 99 22.86 34.54 7.05
C ILE A 99 22.32 35.93 7.35
N GLU A 100 22.87 36.95 6.68
CA GLU A 100 22.30 38.30 6.66
C GLU A 100 20.82 38.20 6.29
N VAL A 101 19.96 38.61 7.24
CA VAL A 101 18.51 38.53 7.11
C VAL A 101 18.04 39.53 6.06
N GLY A 102 17.95 39.08 4.81
CA GLY A 102 17.06 39.67 3.83
C GLY A 102 15.63 39.53 4.34
N LYS A 103 14.97 40.65 4.65
CA LYS A 103 13.58 40.73 5.10
C LYS A 103 12.67 39.89 4.20
N GLN A 104 12.06 38.83 4.74
CA GLN A 104 10.92 38.16 4.11
C GLN A 104 9.62 38.82 4.59
N GLU A 105 8.68 39.00 3.65
CA GLU A 105 7.52 39.91 3.77
C GLU A 105 6.35 39.42 4.65
N ASP A 106 6.39 38.22 5.24
CA ASP A 106 5.20 37.66 5.94
C ASP A 106 5.36 37.34 7.44
N GLY A 107 6.43 37.78 8.11
CA GLY A 107 6.51 37.80 9.58
C GLY A 107 6.46 36.45 10.34
N VAL A 108 6.17 35.34 9.67
CA VAL A 108 6.21 33.99 10.26
C VAL A 108 7.62 33.44 10.11
N GLN A 109 8.36 33.36 11.21
CA GLN A 109 9.63 32.63 11.21
C GLN A 109 9.36 31.15 10.86
N PRO A 110 10.11 30.55 9.92
CA PRO A 110 9.92 29.16 9.58
C PRO A 110 10.29 28.29 10.78
N ASP A 111 9.31 27.67 11.43
CA ASP A 111 9.53 26.75 12.55
C ASP A 111 10.39 25.56 12.08
N PRO A 112 11.64 25.41 12.56
CA PRO A 112 12.51 24.31 12.19
C PRO A 112 11.96 22.94 12.62
N MET A 113 11.02 22.92 13.57
CA MET A 113 10.33 21.73 14.08
C MET A 113 9.01 21.43 13.36
N LEU A 114 8.56 22.27 12.41
CA LEU A 114 7.39 21.97 11.61
C LEU A 114 7.65 20.74 10.74
N ARG A 115 6.88 19.69 10.96
CA ARG A 115 6.98 18.41 10.26
C ARG A 115 5.78 18.21 9.35
N SER A 116 6.04 17.92 8.07
CA SER A 116 4.97 17.55 7.14
C SER A 116 4.33 16.21 7.52
N ASN A 117 3.03 16.06 7.30
CA ASN A 117 2.30 14.80 7.50
C ASN A 117 2.91 13.61 6.73
N LYS A 118 3.66 13.86 5.64
CA LYS A 118 4.42 12.83 4.91
C LYS A 118 5.36 12.05 5.83
N LEU A 119 5.93 12.66 6.87
CA LEU A 119 6.80 11.99 7.84
C LEU A 119 6.08 10.97 8.73
N LEU A 120 4.75 10.98 8.77
CA LEU A 120 3.97 9.93 9.43
C LEU A 120 3.96 8.64 8.59
N GLN A 121 4.30 8.73 7.30
CA GLN A 121 4.25 7.65 6.31
C GLN A 121 2.89 6.93 6.18
N LEU A 122 1.81 7.51 6.71
CA LEU A 122 0.47 6.93 6.61
C LEU A 122 -0.15 7.09 5.22
N GLY A 123 0.31 8.07 4.44
CA GLY A 123 -0.13 8.32 3.06
C GLY A 123 0.62 7.52 1.98
N VAL A 124 1.47 6.55 2.37
CA VAL A 124 2.20 5.73 1.40
C VAL A 124 1.20 4.97 0.53
N ASN A 125 1.35 5.13 -0.78
CA ASN A 125 0.54 4.44 -1.78
C ASN A 125 1.42 3.95 -2.95
N TYR A 126 0.87 3.04 -3.75
CA TYR A 126 1.53 2.42 -4.90
C TYR A 126 0.70 2.50 -6.17
N ARG A 127 -0.08 3.57 -6.35
CA ARG A 127 -1.03 3.72 -7.47
C ARG A 127 -0.41 3.55 -8.86
N TRP A 128 0.90 3.78 -9.01
CA TRP A 128 1.66 3.63 -10.26
C TRP A 128 2.19 2.20 -10.52
N SER A 129 2.06 1.30 -9.54
CA SER A 129 2.64 -0.03 -9.61
C SER A 129 1.91 -0.89 -10.65
N ASN A 130 2.67 -1.69 -11.39
CA ASN A 130 2.15 -2.56 -12.45
C ASN A 130 1.29 -3.71 -11.91
N ILE A 131 1.41 -4.01 -10.62
CA ILE A 131 0.60 -5.05 -9.96
C ILE A 131 -0.71 -4.53 -9.37
N ILE A 132 -0.96 -3.22 -9.42
CA ILE A 132 -2.20 -2.62 -8.94
C ILE A 132 -3.26 -2.60 -10.05
N LEU A 133 -4.50 -2.88 -9.69
CA LEU A 133 -5.66 -2.83 -10.57
C LEU A 133 -6.76 -1.95 -9.95
N ASP A 134 -7.17 -0.89 -10.61
CA ASP A 134 -8.35 -0.11 -10.19
C ASP A 134 -9.28 0.08 -11.39
N GLU A 135 -10.36 -0.69 -11.48
CA GLU A 135 -11.31 -0.58 -12.60
C GLU A 135 -12.13 0.71 -12.57
N ARG A 136 -12.08 1.48 -11.47
CA ARG A 136 -12.70 2.81 -11.40
C ARG A 136 -11.91 3.86 -12.18
N LYS A 137 -10.61 3.63 -12.39
CA LYS A 137 -9.69 4.60 -13.00
C LYS A 137 -9.09 4.00 -14.27
N ALA A 138 -9.06 4.78 -15.35
CA ALA A 138 -8.23 4.40 -16.49
C ALA A 138 -6.76 4.34 -16.04
N LYS A 139 -5.97 3.39 -16.56
CA LYS A 139 -4.50 3.42 -16.41
C LYS A 139 -3.97 4.64 -17.17
N GLU A 140 -4.00 5.81 -16.55
CA GLU A 140 -3.47 7.04 -17.13
C GLU A 140 -1.95 6.93 -17.29
N GLY A 141 -1.46 7.29 -18.47
CA GLY A 141 -0.04 7.23 -18.81
C GLY A 141 0.79 8.25 -18.04
N THR A 142 1.99 7.83 -17.62
CA THR A 142 3.07 8.64 -17.03
C THR A 142 2.60 9.76 -16.11
N THR A 143 1.82 9.41 -15.08
CA THR A 143 1.57 10.32 -13.95
C THR A 143 2.86 10.44 -13.13
N GLU A 144 3.20 11.68 -12.76
CA GLU A 144 4.26 11.93 -11.78
C GLU A 144 4.00 11.10 -10.52
N LYS A 145 4.99 10.32 -10.09
CA LYS A 145 4.81 9.41 -8.96
C LYS A 145 4.67 10.24 -7.68
N ASN A 146 3.48 10.23 -7.07
CA ASN A 146 3.24 10.85 -5.78
C ASN A 146 3.14 9.78 -4.67
N PRO A 147 4.26 9.36 -4.06
CA PRO A 147 4.29 8.27 -3.10
C PRO A 147 3.53 8.52 -1.80
N TYR A 148 3.25 9.78 -1.45
CA TYR A 148 2.52 10.14 -0.22
C TYR A 148 1.12 10.69 -0.48
N GLY A 149 0.69 10.69 -1.75
CA GLY A 149 -0.63 11.12 -2.18
C GLY A 149 -0.96 12.58 -1.87
N THR A 150 -2.20 12.93 -2.18
CA THR A 150 -2.96 14.02 -1.55
C THR A 150 -3.98 13.36 -0.61
N LEU A 151 -4.44 14.07 0.43
CA LEU A 151 -5.55 13.56 1.27
C LEU A 151 -6.82 13.53 0.41
N ASP A 152 -6.99 12.46 -0.35
CA ASP A 152 -8.20 12.22 -1.12
C ASP A 152 -9.27 11.66 -0.18
N LEU A 153 -10.52 12.09 -0.34
CA LEU A 153 -11.64 11.63 0.50
C LEU A 153 -12.01 10.16 0.24
N GLN A 154 -11.53 9.57 -0.87
CA GLN A 154 -11.91 8.24 -1.33
C GLN A 154 -10.68 7.37 -1.57
N VAL A 155 -10.69 6.15 -1.02
CA VAL A 155 -9.58 5.20 -1.15
C VAL A 155 -9.49 4.63 -2.56
N SER A 156 -8.26 4.60 -3.09
CA SER A 156 -7.91 4.05 -4.40
C SER A 156 -7.16 2.72 -4.27
N ALA A 157 -7.19 1.87 -5.30
CA ALA A 157 -6.25 0.75 -5.32
C ALA A 157 -4.81 1.31 -5.36
N GLY A 158 -3.91 0.67 -4.63
CA GLY A 158 -2.58 1.17 -4.31
C GLY A 158 -2.51 1.93 -2.98
N ASP A 159 -3.62 2.38 -2.41
CA ASP A 159 -3.63 3.01 -1.09
C ASP A 159 -3.63 1.98 0.02
N ARG A 160 -3.24 2.41 1.23
CA ARG A 160 -3.42 1.62 2.44
C ARG A 160 -4.90 1.39 2.71
N ALA A 161 -5.26 0.17 3.10
CA ALA A 161 -6.61 -0.13 3.53
C ALA A 161 -7.00 0.76 4.73
N PRO A 162 -8.15 1.44 4.69
CA PRO A 162 -8.61 2.27 5.80
C PRO A 162 -8.92 1.39 7.01
N PHE A 163 -8.82 1.98 8.21
CA PHE A 163 -9.33 1.33 9.40
C PHE A 163 -10.86 1.24 9.33
N ILE A 164 -11.38 0.02 9.52
CA ILE A 164 -12.82 -0.27 9.52
C ILE A 164 -13.08 -1.13 10.74
N GLY A 165 -13.83 -0.60 11.70
CA GLY A 165 -14.29 -1.31 12.89
C GLY A 165 -15.79 -1.57 12.84
N GLY A 166 -16.31 -2.26 13.86
CA GLY A 166 -17.76 -2.51 14.00
C GLY A 166 -18.30 -3.59 13.07
N LEU A 167 -17.42 -4.40 12.46
CA LEU A 167 -17.83 -5.52 11.63
C LEU A 167 -18.25 -6.68 12.54
N VAL A 168 -19.39 -7.31 12.27
CA VAL A 168 -19.89 -8.40 13.13
C VAL A 168 -19.78 -9.75 12.41
N THR A 169 -19.19 -10.75 13.08
CA THR A 169 -19.16 -12.15 12.63
C THR A 169 -19.84 -13.01 13.71
N GLY A 170 -21.02 -13.55 13.40
CA GLY A 170 -21.83 -14.25 14.41
C GLY A 170 -22.22 -13.31 15.56
N GLU A 171 -21.71 -13.59 16.76
CA GLU A 171 -21.95 -12.78 17.97
C GLU A 171 -20.76 -11.86 18.34
N GLU A 172 -19.64 -11.96 17.63
CA GLU A 172 -18.43 -11.20 17.94
C GLU A 172 -18.28 -9.98 17.04
N THR A 173 -17.78 -8.88 17.61
CA THR A 173 -17.37 -7.69 16.85
C THR A 173 -15.89 -7.78 16.53
N THR A 174 -15.54 -7.52 15.28
CA THR A 174 -14.19 -7.51 14.73
C THR A 174 -13.92 -6.23 13.93
N ASP A 175 -12.69 -6.08 13.48
CA ASP A 175 -12.22 -4.98 12.66
C ASP A 175 -11.33 -5.52 11.52
N LEU A 176 -11.17 -4.73 10.47
CA LEU A 176 -10.41 -5.13 9.29
C LEU A 176 -8.95 -5.46 9.62
N PHE A 177 -8.35 -4.80 10.60
CA PHE A 177 -6.93 -5.01 10.92
C PHE A 177 -6.73 -6.31 11.71
N THR A 178 -7.70 -6.70 12.53
CA THR A 178 -7.75 -8.02 13.16
C THR A 178 -7.81 -9.11 12.09
N LEU A 179 -8.67 -8.97 11.08
CA LEU A 179 -8.73 -9.90 9.94
C LEU A 179 -7.42 -9.96 9.15
N LEU A 180 -6.79 -8.81 8.86
CA LEU A 180 -5.52 -8.76 8.13
C LEU A 180 -4.36 -9.36 8.91
N ARG A 181 -4.36 -9.23 10.25
CA ARG A 181 -3.32 -9.81 11.12
C ARG A 181 -3.41 -11.33 11.17
N GLU A 182 -4.62 -11.87 11.10
CA GLU A 182 -4.88 -13.31 11.11
C GLU A 182 -4.73 -13.92 9.71
N ALA A 183 -4.98 -13.13 8.66
CA ALA A 183 -4.78 -13.54 7.29
C ALA A 183 -3.29 -13.71 6.96
N SER A 184 -2.94 -14.86 6.39
CA SER A 184 -1.63 -15.09 5.75
C SER A 184 -1.69 -14.96 4.23
N SER A 185 -2.86 -14.60 3.72
CA SER A 185 -3.24 -14.60 2.31
C SER A 185 -3.85 -13.23 1.93
N HIS A 186 -4.23 -13.04 0.66
CA HIS A 186 -4.93 -11.83 0.25
C HIS A 186 -6.36 -11.84 0.78
N LEU A 187 -6.86 -10.71 1.27
CA LEU A 187 -8.23 -10.59 1.74
C LEU A 187 -9.11 -10.00 0.63
N VAL A 188 -10.16 -10.70 0.21
CA VAL A 188 -11.12 -10.19 -0.77
C VAL A 188 -12.42 -9.85 -0.07
N LEU A 189 -12.75 -8.56 -0.04
CA LEU A 189 -14.01 -8.03 0.46
C LEU A 189 -15.00 -7.90 -0.70
N VAL A 190 -16.15 -8.56 -0.59
CA VAL A 190 -17.21 -8.52 -1.59
C VAL A 190 -18.35 -7.66 -1.06
N PHE A 191 -18.65 -6.57 -1.75
CA PHE A 191 -19.76 -5.67 -1.47
C PHE A 191 -20.87 -5.91 -2.49
N PRO A 192 -21.89 -6.75 -2.21
CA PRO A 192 -22.99 -6.99 -3.12
C PRO A 192 -23.85 -5.74 -3.31
N SER A 193 -24.41 -5.56 -4.52
CA SER A 193 -25.37 -4.49 -4.84
C SER A 193 -26.83 -4.84 -4.51
N SER A 194 -27.20 -6.12 -4.51
CA SER A 194 -28.57 -6.59 -4.25
C SER A 194 -28.64 -7.55 -3.07
N LYS A 195 -29.69 -7.40 -2.26
CA LYS A 195 -29.97 -8.21 -1.06
C LYS A 195 -30.37 -9.66 -1.38
N SER A 196 -30.90 -9.92 -2.57
CA SER A 196 -31.64 -11.16 -2.89
C SER A 196 -30.83 -12.23 -3.64
N SER A 197 -29.65 -11.89 -4.13
CA SER A 197 -28.69 -12.89 -4.58
C SER A 197 -27.30 -12.36 -4.31
N ILE A 198 -26.61 -12.98 -3.35
CA ILE A 198 -25.15 -13.04 -3.38
C ILE A 198 -24.82 -14.11 -4.44
N GLY A 199 -25.34 -13.89 -5.64
CA GLY A 199 -25.02 -14.64 -6.83
C GLY A 199 -23.65 -14.16 -7.22
N ILE A 200 -22.63 -14.70 -6.58
CA ILE A 200 -21.30 -14.69 -7.16
C ILE A 200 -21.37 -15.72 -8.29
N GLU A 201 -22.13 -15.39 -9.33
CA GLU A 201 -22.22 -16.19 -10.54
C GLU A 201 -20.79 -16.32 -11.06
N GLY A 202 -20.24 -17.52 -10.96
CA GLY A 202 -18.86 -17.79 -11.35
C GLY A 202 -17.80 -17.66 -10.26
N ILE A 203 -18.01 -18.11 -9.01
CA ILE A 203 -16.91 -18.27 -8.01
C ILE A 203 -15.75 -19.12 -8.55
N GLY A 204 -15.96 -19.95 -9.59
CA GLY A 204 -14.94 -20.86 -10.16
C GLY A 204 -13.49 -20.33 -10.21
N PRO A 205 -13.21 -19.14 -10.78
CA PRO A 205 -11.88 -18.56 -10.80
C PRO A 205 -11.33 -18.21 -9.42
N ILE A 206 -12.18 -17.71 -8.51
CA ILE A 206 -11.81 -17.41 -7.11
C ILE A 206 -11.66 -18.69 -6.30
N GLN A 207 -12.47 -19.73 -6.55
CA GLN A 207 -12.41 -20.98 -5.81
C GLN A 207 -11.02 -21.60 -5.89
N LYS A 208 -10.40 -21.59 -7.08
CA LYS A 208 -9.02 -22.06 -7.25
C LYS A 208 -8.03 -21.29 -6.37
N LEU A 209 -8.21 -19.97 -6.24
CA LEU A 209 -7.38 -19.11 -5.40
C LEU A 209 -7.60 -19.42 -3.90
N VAL A 210 -8.84 -19.67 -3.50
CA VAL A 210 -9.22 -20.07 -2.14
C VAL A 210 -8.64 -21.44 -1.80
N ASP A 211 -8.84 -22.44 -2.68
CA ASP A 211 -8.33 -23.81 -2.50
C ASP A 211 -6.80 -23.85 -2.46
N ALA A 212 -6.14 -22.94 -3.18
CA ALA A 212 -4.69 -22.78 -3.14
C ALA A 212 -4.18 -22.02 -1.89
N GLY A 213 -5.07 -21.52 -1.03
CA GLY A 213 -4.75 -20.75 0.17
C GLY A 213 -4.18 -19.36 -0.14
N LEU A 214 -4.51 -18.79 -1.30
CA LEU A 214 -4.01 -17.47 -1.73
C LEU A 214 -4.95 -16.33 -1.37
N VAL A 215 -6.23 -16.65 -1.14
CA VAL A 215 -7.28 -15.67 -0.88
C VAL A 215 -8.20 -16.15 0.24
N ASP A 216 -8.51 -15.26 1.16
CA ASP A 216 -9.62 -15.34 2.09
C ASP A 216 -10.73 -14.39 1.64
N VAL A 217 -11.95 -14.91 1.43
CA VAL A 217 -13.08 -14.14 0.88
C VAL A 217 -14.10 -13.87 1.98
N TYR A 218 -14.51 -12.60 2.12
CA TYR A 218 -15.55 -12.16 3.04
C TYR A 218 -16.60 -11.33 2.31
N ALA A 219 -17.86 -11.72 2.44
CA ALA A 219 -18.99 -10.90 1.98
C ALA A 219 -19.36 -9.86 3.04
N ILE A 220 -19.39 -8.59 2.67
CA ILE A 220 -19.80 -7.48 3.53
C ILE A 220 -21.29 -7.20 3.28
N ILE A 221 -22.13 -7.45 4.30
CA ILE A 221 -23.58 -7.30 4.19
C ILE A 221 -24.12 -6.34 5.24
N ASP A 222 -25.11 -5.55 4.85
CA ASP A 222 -25.66 -4.49 5.70
C ASP A 222 -26.74 -5.04 6.67
N GLU A 223 -27.35 -6.18 6.34
CA GLU A 223 -28.38 -6.87 7.12
C GLU A 223 -28.15 -8.38 7.13
N PRO A 224 -28.57 -9.11 8.19
CA PRO A 224 -28.44 -10.56 8.23
C PRO A 224 -29.24 -11.19 7.09
N SER A 225 -28.56 -11.88 6.18
CA SER A 225 -29.20 -12.57 5.07
C SER A 225 -29.34 -14.05 5.36
N THR A 226 -30.50 -14.63 5.03
CA THR A 226 -30.74 -16.07 5.01
C THR A 226 -30.33 -16.72 3.68
N ALA A 227 -29.81 -15.94 2.73
CA ALA A 227 -29.36 -16.42 1.43
C ALA A 227 -28.18 -17.38 1.59
N SER A 228 -28.17 -18.45 0.80
CA SER A 228 -27.02 -19.36 0.71
C SER A 228 -25.82 -18.59 0.19
N LEU A 229 -24.87 -18.29 1.09
CA LEU A 229 -23.59 -17.65 0.76
C LEU A 229 -22.61 -18.61 0.09
N HIS A 230 -23.08 -19.77 -0.41
CA HIS A 230 -22.23 -20.81 -1.02
C HIS A 230 -21.03 -21.22 -0.14
N GLY A 231 -21.16 -21.13 1.20
CA GLY A 231 -20.10 -21.46 2.16
C GLY A 231 -19.10 -20.32 2.44
N LEU A 232 -19.32 -19.12 1.91
CA LEU A 232 -18.48 -17.96 2.19
C LEU A 232 -18.74 -17.37 3.58
N LYS A 233 -17.66 -16.89 4.20
CA LYS A 233 -17.72 -16.11 5.43
C LYS A 233 -18.36 -14.75 5.12
N TYR A 234 -19.15 -14.23 6.03
CA TYR A 234 -19.75 -12.90 5.91
C TYR A 234 -19.49 -12.06 7.15
N LEU A 235 -19.49 -10.75 6.96
CA LEU A 235 -19.36 -9.75 7.99
C LEU A 235 -20.51 -8.75 7.85
N LEU A 236 -21.14 -8.46 8.98
CA LEU A 236 -22.21 -7.48 9.08
C LEU A 236 -21.61 -6.07 9.24
N ASP A 237 -21.91 -5.19 8.30
CA ASP A 237 -21.53 -3.76 8.30
C ASP A 237 -22.77 -2.91 8.61
N VAL A 238 -23.20 -2.97 9.87
CA VAL A 238 -24.46 -2.35 10.35
C VAL A 238 -24.48 -0.84 10.11
N ASP A 239 -23.34 -0.17 10.36
CA ASP A 239 -23.20 1.28 10.20
C ASP A 239 -22.88 1.69 8.76
N ARG A 240 -22.77 0.72 7.83
CA ARG A 240 -22.31 0.91 6.44
C ARG A 240 -20.94 1.61 6.36
N GLY A 241 -20.13 1.50 7.42
CA GLY A 241 -18.85 2.17 7.55
C GLY A 241 -17.84 1.64 6.55
N ALA A 242 -17.80 0.32 6.37
CA ALA A 242 -16.92 -0.32 5.39
C ALA A 242 -17.34 0.06 3.96
N ARG A 243 -18.65 -0.03 3.68
CA ARG A 243 -19.20 0.30 2.36
C ARG A 243 -18.93 1.75 1.97
N ASN A 244 -19.12 2.69 2.89
CA ASN A 244 -18.82 4.11 2.68
C ASN A 244 -17.33 4.34 2.48
N ALA A 245 -16.47 3.72 3.30
CA ALA A 245 -15.01 3.86 3.20
C ALA A 245 -14.47 3.43 1.83
N TYR A 246 -15.01 2.35 1.26
CA TYR A 246 -14.66 1.86 -0.08
C TYR A 246 -15.53 2.41 -1.21
N ALA A 247 -16.48 3.30 -0.91
CA ALA A 247 -17.46 3.86 -1.84
C ALA A 247 -18.15 2.79 -2.72
N ALA A 248 -18.63 1.72 -2.08
CA ALA A 248 -19.17 0.53 -2.74
C ALA A 248 -20.72 0.51 -2.78
N ASP A 249 -21.36 1.64 -3.11
CA ASP A 249 -22.82 1.78 -3.02
C ASP A 249 -23.60 1.38 -4.28
N ASN A 250 -23.05 1.63 -5.46
CA ASN A 250 -23.85 1.63 -6.70
C ASN A 250 -23.82 0.31 -7.50
N ARG A 251 -22.84 -0.56 -7.23
CA ARG A 251 -22.60 -1.81 -7.97
C ARG A 251 -21.85 -2.80 -7.10
N THR A 252 -21.91 -4.08 -7.46
CA THR A 252 -21.10 -5.09 -6.77
C THR A 252 -19.63 -4.73 -6.93
N ALA A 253 -18.92 -4.64 -5.81
CA ALA A 253 -17.51 -4.31 -5.78
C ALA A 253 -16.71 -5.41 -5.07
N TYR A 254 -15.52 -5.66 -5.59
CA TYR A 254 -14.56 -6.61 -5.10
C TYR A 254 -13.27 -5.86 -4.77
N VAL A 255 -12.96 -5.78 -3.48
CA VAL A 255 -11.75 -5.10 -2.99
C VAL A 255 -10.77 -6.16 -2.52
N THR A 256 -9.63 -6.27 -3.18
CA THR A 256 -8.56 -7.19 -2.79
C THR A 256 -7.51 -6.42 -2.00
N ILE A 257 -7.25 -6.85 -0.77
CA ILE A 257 -6.24 -6.29 0.13
C ILE A 257 -5.08 -7.29 0.22
N ARG A 258 -3.87 -6.77 0.04
CA ARG A 258 -2.63 -7.51 0.11
C ARG A 258 -2.25 -7.83 1.57
N PRO A 259 -1.39 -8.84 1.80
CA PRO A 259 -0.89 -9.15 3.14
C PRO A 259 -0.10 -8.00 3.81
N ASP A 260 0.38 -7.02 3.03
CA ASP A 260 1.02 -5.80 3.54
C ASP A 260 0.03 -4.67 3.89
N GLY A 261 -1.29 -4.94 3.80
CA GLY A 261 -2.36 -4.00 4.15
C GLY A 261 -2.64 -2.94 3.08
N ILE A 262 -2.11 -3.12 1.87
CA ILE A 262 -2.38 -2.25 0.72
C ILE A 262 -3.51 -2.81 -0.11
N ILE A 263 -4.39 -1.95 -0.62
CA ILE A 263 -5.43 -2.34 -1.56
C ILE A 263 -4.75 -2.71 -2.88
N GLY A 264 -4.70 -3.99 -3.22
CA GLY A 264 -4.11 -4.49 -4.46
C GLY A 264 -5.02 -4.29 -5.67
N ALA A 265 -6.32 -4.51 -5.47
CA ALA A 265 -7.31 -4.37 -6.53
C ALA A 265 -8.63 -3.77 -6.07
N TYR A 266 -9.24 -2.97 -6.94
CA TYR A 266 -10.64 -2.61 -6.91
C TYR A 266 -11.27 -3.03 -8.23
N ALA A 267 -12.11 -4.05 -8.18
CA ALA A 267 -12.78 -4.63 -9.34
C ALA A 267 -14.29 -4.67 -9.12
N PHE A 268 -15.01 -4.89 -10.20
CA PHE A 268 -16.46 -4.95 -10.19
C PHE A 268 -17.02 -6.29 -10.65
N GLY A 269 -16.12 -7.21 -10.99
CA GLY A 269 -16.40 -8.58 -11.37
C GLY A 269 -15.26 -9.49 -10.95
N ILE A 270 -15.51 -10.78 -11.07
CA ILE A 270 -14.56 -11.84 -10.71
C ILE A 270 -13.37 -11.86 -11.67
N GLU A 271 -13.60 -11.48 -12.93
CA GLU A 271 -12.62 -11.34 -13.98
C GLU A 271 -11.54 -10.32 -13.59
N GLY A 272 -11.92 -9.24 -12.91
CA GLY A 272 -10.98 -8.24 -12.40
C GLY A 272 -10.09 -8.79 -11.29
N ILE A 273 -10.63 -9.63 -10.39
CA ILE A 273 -9.80 -10.34 -9.39
C ILE A 273 -8.83 -11.28 -10.11
N ALA A 274 -9.30 -12.07 -11.08
CA ALA A 274 -8.43 -12.96 -11.85
C ALA A 274 -7.36 -12.19 -12.62
N GLU A 275 -7.66 -11.02 -13.16
CA GLU A 275 -6.69 -10.11 -13.78
C GLU A 275 -5.63 -9.61 -12.80
N TYR A 276 -6.04 -9.20 -11.61
CA TYR A 276 -5.09 -8.81 -10.56
C TYR A 276 -4.11 -9.93 -10.22
N PHE A 277 -4.59 -11.16 -10.01
CA PHE A 277 -3.71 -12.31 -9.75
C PHE A 277 -2.84 -12.68 -10.97
N ARG A 278 -3.29 -12.42 -12.20
CA ARG A 278 -2.42 -12.50 -13.39
C ARG A 278 -1.31 -11.45 -13.36
N HIS A 279 -1.56 -10.22 -12.93
CA HIS A 279 -0.51 -9.21 -12.75
C HIS A 279 0.53 -9.63 -11.71
N LEU A 280 0.10 -10.37 -10.67
CA LEU A 280 1.01 -10.96 -9.69
C LEU A 280 1.83 -12.14 -10.25
N GLY A 281 1.51 -12.61 -11.47
CA GLY A 281 2.14 -13.78 -12.08
C GLY A 281 1.75 -15.08 -11.38
N VAL A 282 0.54 -15.17 -10.83
CA VAL A 282 0.03 -16.40 -10.19
C VAL A 282 -0.20 -17.49 -11.23
N MET A 283 0.17 -18.74 -10.89
CA MET A 283 0.30 -19.87 -11.85
C MET A 283 -0.70 -21.01 -11.64
N ILE A 284 -1.93 -20.73 -11.16
CA ILE A 284 -2.95 -21.74 -10.82
C ILE A 284 -4.25 -21.63 -11.64
#